data_AF-A0A3S0D7W9-F1
#
_entry.id   AF-A0A3S0D7W9-F1
#
_cell.length_a   1.000
_cell.length_b   1.000
_cell.length_c   1.000
_cell.angle_alpha   90.00
_cell.angle_beta   90.00
_cell.angle_gamma   90.00
#
_symmetry.space_group_name_H-M   'P 1'
#
loop_
_entity.id
_entity.type
_entity.pdbx_description
1 polymer ?
#
loop_
_entity_poly.entity_id
_entity_poly.type
_entity_poly.pdbx_seq_one_letter_code
_entity_poly.pdbx_strand_id
1 'polypeptide(L)'
;MTRKKTLINKIYKKKQDKKCYFCPCNDYDLLDVHRINEGSNGGKYTEFNTVVVCSLCHRKIHSGKIKVFRKYFSTKGWVLHYLDENNVEHFD
;
A
#
# COMPACT_ATOMS: atom_id res chain seq x y z
N MET A 1 13.05 25.26 1.65
CA MET A 1 11.75 25.09 0.94
C MET A 1 11.24 23.67 1.15
N THR A 2 10.26 23.47 2.03
CA THR A 2 9.69 22.15 2.30
C THR A 2 8.94 21.67 1.05
N ARG A 3 9.51 20.71 0.30
CA ARG A 3 8.85 20.08 -0.86
C ARG A 3 7.46 19.60 -0.42
N LYS A 4 6.40 20.27 -0.88
CA LYS A 4 5.01 19.85 -0.64
C LYS A 4 4.88 18.45 -1.24
N LYS A 5 4.73 17.43 -0.39
CA LYS A 5 4.47 16.06 -0.83
C LYS A 5 3.13 16.05 -1.57
N THR A 6 3.15 15.78 -2.88
CA THR A 6 1.95 15.69 -3.71
C THR A 6 1.04 14.60 -3.16
N LEU A 7 -0.21 14.98 -2.87
CA LEU A 7 -1.22 14.02 -2.46
C LEU A 7 -1.61 13.19 -3.68
N ILE A 8 -1.60 11.87 -3.54
CA ILE A 8 -2.01 10.99 -4.63
C ILE A 8 -3.53 10.98 -4.77
N ASN A 9 -4.00 10.94 -6.01
CA ASN A 9 -5.39 10.69 -6.30
C ASN A 9 -5.67 9.18 -6.19
N LYS A 10 -6.55 8.80 -5.25
CA LYS A 10 -6.88 7.38 -4.99
C LYS A 10 -7.39 6.66 -6.23
N ILE A 11 -8.24 7.32 -7.02
CA ILE A 11 -8.85 6.76 -8.23
C ILE A 11 -7.76 6.45 -9.26
N TYR A 12 -6.84 7.39 -9.45
CA TYR A 12 -5.71 7.23 -10.37
C TYR A 12 -4.79 6.08 -9.92
N LYS A 13 -4.49 5.99 -8.63
CA LYS A 13 -3.64 4.91 -8.10
C LYS A 13 -4.26 3.53 -8.31
N LYS A 14 -5.57 3.36 -8.08
CA LYS A 14 -6.28 2.12 -8.39
C LYS A 14 -6.19 1.78 -9.88
N LYS A 15 -6.37 2.76 -10.77
CA LYS A 15 -6.27 2.57 -12.23
C LYS A 15 -4.85 2.24 -12.71
N GLN A 16 -3.82 2.71 -12.02
CA GLN A 16 -2.42 2.43 -12.36
C GLN A 16 -2.02 1.01 -11.92
N ASP A 17 -2.35 0.62 -10.69
CA ASP A 17 -2.00 -0.70 -10.15
C ASP A 17 -2.85 -1.82 -10.76
N LYS A 18 -4.16 -1.57 -10.97
CA LYS A 18 -5.16 -2.49 -11.55
C LYS A 18 -5.37 -3.82 -10.80
N LYS A 19 -4.53 -4.15 -9.83
CA LYS A 19 -4.60 -5.36 -9.02
C LYS A 19 -4.23 -5.08 -7.57
N CYS A 20 -4.58 -6.01 -6.71
CA CYS A 20 -4.13 -6.03 -5.34
C CYS A 20 -2.65 -6.39 -5.32
N TYR A 21 -1.92 -5.74 -4.44
CA TYR A 21 -0.50 -6.01 -4.28
C TYR A 21 -0.23 -7.40 -3.68
N PHE A 22 -1.02 -7.83 -2.69
CA PHE A 22 -0.83 -9.08 -1.95
C PHE A 22 -1.50 -10.33 -2.54
N CYS A 23 -2.39 -10.17 -3.53
CA CYS A 23 -3.16 -11.30 -4.06
C CYS A 23 -3.55 -11.05 -5.52
N PRO A 24 -3.91 -12.08 -6.29
CA PRO A 24 -4.23 -11.93 -7.72
C PRO A 24 -5.57 -11.21 -7.99
N CYS A 25 -6.27 -10.70 -6.96
CA CYS A 25 -7.51 -9.96 -7.13
C CYS A 25 -7.28 -8.68 -7.95
N ASN A 26 -7.98 -8.55 -9.06
CA ASN A 26 -7.95 -7.42 -9.98
C ASN A 26 -9.31 -6.76 -10.18
N ASP A 27 -10.28 -7.09 -9.32
CA ASP A 27 -11.61 -6.52 -9.34
C ASP A 27 -11.58 -5.07 -8.82
N TYR A 28 -11.81 -4.11 -9.72
CA TYR A 28 -11.67 -2.69 -9.44
C TYR A 28 -12.54 -2.20 -8.29
N ASP A 29 -13.76 -2.74 -8.14
CA ASP A 29 -14.70 -2.37 -7.08
C ASP A 29 -14.24 -2.87 -5.72
N LEU A 30 -13.50 -3.98 -5.68
CA LEU A 30 -12.94 -4.53 -4.44
C LEU A 30 -11.61 -3.90 -4.04
N LEU A 31 -10.91 -3.25 -4.97
CA LEU A 31 -9.61 -2.60 -4.70
C LEU A 31 -9.82 -1.31 -3.92
N ASP A 32 -9.03 -1.11 -2.87
CA ASP A 32 -8.94 0.12 -2.11
C ASP A 32 -7.49 0.59 -1.88
N VAL A 33 -7.32 1.87 -1.54
CA VAL A 33 -6.01 2.48 -1.32
C VAL A 33 -5.76 2.55 0.17
N HIS A 34 -4.98 1.59 0.67
CA HIS A 34 -4.57 1.54 2.04
C HIS A 34 -3.40 2.49 2.30
N ARG A 35 -3.40 3.13 3.48
CA ARG A 35 -2.28 3.95 3.96
C ARG A 35 -1.44 3.13 4.93
N ILE A 36 -0.13 3.05 4.69
CA ILE A 36 0.81 2.29 5.53
C ILE A 36 0.91 2.94 6.92
N ASN A 37 1.29 4.22 6.95
CA ASN A 37 1.12 5.06 8.13
C ASN A 37 -0.26 5.71 8.08
N GLU A 38 -1.04 5.47 9.12
CA GLU A 38 -2.35 6.06 9.32
C GLU A 38 -2.28 7.59 9.46
N GLY A 39 -3.41 8.25 9.16
CA GLY A 39 -3.51 9.71 9.23
C GLY A 39 -3.25 10.27 10.63
N SER A 40 -3.62 9.52 11.68
CA SER A 40 -3.39 9.85 13.09
C SER A 40 -1.91 10.07 13.40
N ASN A 41 -1.03 9.34 12.71
CA ASN A 41 0.44 9.43 12.84
C ASN A 41 1.07 10.40 11.82
N GLY A 42 0.28 11.30 11.23
CA GLY A 42 0.75 12.24 10.20
C GLY A 42 0.93 11.61 8.81
N GLY A 43 0.39 10.39 8.61
CA GLY A 43 0.44 9.64 7.37
C GLY A 43 -0.41 10.27 6.25
N LYS A 44 0.27 10.79 5.23
CA LYS A 44 -0.37 11.40 4.05
C LYS A 44 -0.60 10.34 2.95
N TYR A 45 -1.56 10.60 2.07
CA TYR A 45 -1.73 9.83 0.84
C TYR A 45 -0.59 10.19 -0.13
N THR A 46 0.56 9.57 0.02
CA THR A 46 1.72 9.73 -0.87
C THR A 46 2.05 8.39 -1.51
N GLU A 47 2.76 8.39 -2.65
CA GLU A 47 3.19 7.15 -3.31
C GLU A 47 3.98 6.21 -2.40
N PHE A 48 4.74 6.78 -1.46
CA PHE A 48 5.55 6.07 -0.46
C PHE A 48 4.77 5.57 0.75
N ASN A 49 3.53 6.02 0.94
CA ASN A 49 2.72 5.70 2.11
C ASN A 49 1.39 5.04 1.74
N THR A 50 1.25 4.60 0.48
CA THR A 50 -0.01 4.04 -0.02
C THR A 50 0.23 2.80 -0.87
N VAL A 51 -0.68 1.84 -0.72
CA VAL A 51 -0.68 0.56 -1.43
C VAL A 51 -2.10 0.22 -1.86
N VAL A 52 -2.26 -0.35 -3.05
CA VAL A 52 -3.55 -0.79 -3.56
C VAL A 52 -3.78 -2.24 -3.14
N VAL A 53 -4.87 -2.48 -2.42
CA VAL A 53 -5.19 -3.78 -1.84
C VAL A 53 -6.66 -4.08 -2.00
N CYS A 54 -7.04 -5.33 -2.18
CA CYS A 54 -8.45 -5.70 -2.14
C CYS A 54 -9.00 -5.58 -0.71
N SER A 55 -10.34 -5.53 -0.58
CA SER A 55 -11.02 -5.43 0.71
C SER A 55 -10.65 -6.54 1.70
N LEU A 56 -10.32 -7.75 1.21
CA LEU A 56 -9.85 -8.85 2.05
C LEU A 56 -8.45 -8.58 2.62
N CYS A 57 -7.47 -8.26 1.76
CA CYS A 57 -6.13 -7.90 2.20
C CYS A 57 -6.13 -6.64 3.07
N HIS A 58 -7.00 -5.68 2.78
CA HIS A 58 -7.22 -4.52 3.63
C HIS A 58 -7.60 -4.92 5.06
N ARG A 59 -8.58 -5.81 5.22
CA ARG A 59 -8.98 -6.34 6.53
C ARG A 59 -7.86 -7.15 7.20
N LYS A 60 -7.10 -7.94 6.45
CA LYS A 60 -5.94 -8.67 6.97
C LYS A 60 -4.90 -7.72 7.58
N ILE A 61 -4.64 -6.59 6.93
CA ILE A 61 -3.74 -5.56 7.43
C ILE A 61 -4.27 -4.94 8.72
N HIS A 62 -5.54 -4.52 8.74
CA HIS A 62 -6.18 -3.99 9.95
C HIS A 62 -6.20 -5.00 11.11
N SER A 63 -6.33 -6.29 10.81
CA SER A 63 -6.28 -7.36 11.81
C SER A 63 -4.87 -7.74 12.28
N GLY A 64 -3.82 -7.16 11.67
CA GLY A 64 -2.43 -7.48 11.97
C GLY A 64 -1.91 -8.79 11.37
N LYS A 65 -2.70 -9.49 10.54
CA LYS A 65 -2.25 -10.68 9.80
C LYS A 65 -1.23 -10.35 8.72
N ILE A 66 -1.36 -9.18 8.09
CA ILE A 66 -0.36 -8.65 7.15
C ILE A 66 0.16 -7.36 7.75
N LYS A 67 1.47 -7.22 7.92
CA LYS A 67 2.07 -6.01 8.50
C LYS A 67 2.88 -5.28 7.45
N VAL A 68 2.40 -4.13 7.01
CA VAL A 68 3.10 -3.32 6.01
C VAL A 68 3.95 -2.29 6.75
N PHE A 69 5.27 -2.28 6.51
CA PHE A 69 6.19 -1.39 7.22
C PHE A 69 6.46 -0.11 6.47
N ARG A 70 6.93 -0.21 5.23
CA ARG A 70 7.33 0.95 4.42
C ARG A 70 7.36 0.63 2.95
N LYS A 71 7.18 1.66 2.13
CA LYS A 71 7.40 1.62 0.69
C LYS A 71 8.47 2.63 0.30
N TYR A 72 9.49 2.19 -0.43
CA TYR A 72 10.61 3.02 -0.86
C TYR A 72 10.98 2.72 -2.30
N PHE A 73 11.68 3.67 -2.94
CA PHE A 73 12.18 3.49 -4.29
C PHE A 73 13.63 3.03 -4.22
N SER A 74 13.93 1.90 -4.86
CA SER A 74 15.27 1.32 -4.99
C SER A 74 15.74 1.43 -6.44
N THR A 75 17.01 1.13 -6.71
CA THR A 75 17.61 1.21 -8.06
C THR A 75 16.90 0.32 -9.08
N LYS A 76 16.19 -0.72 -8.62
CA LYS A 76 15.42 -1.67 -9.45
C LYS A 76 13.93 -1.30 -9.60
N GLY A 77 13.43 -0.33 -8.84
CA GLY A 77 12.01 0.04 -8.85
C GLY A 77 11.43 0.29 -7.46
N TRP A 78 10.10 0.29 -7.38
CA TRP A 78 9.37 0.43 -6.11
C TRP A 78 9.46 -0.86 -5.31
N VAL A 79 9.88 -0.76 -4.05
CA VAL A 79 9.96 -1.87 -3.11
C VAL A 79 9.05 -1.60 -1.91
N LEU A 80 8.24 -2.58 -1.55
CA LEU A 80 7.35 -2.65 -0.40
C LEU A 80 7.90 -3.68 0.57
N HIS A 81 8.14 -3.23 1.79
CA HIS A 81 8.51 -4.11 2.90
C HIS A 81 7.26 -4.47 3.71
N TYR A 82 6.94 -5.76 3.77
CA TYR A 82 5.79 -6.28 4.49
C TYR A 82 6.02 -7.68 5.06
N LEU A 83 5.24 -8.04 6.08
CA LEU A 83 5.09 -9.39 6.61
C LEU A 83 3.77 -9.99 6.14
N ASP A 84 3.82 -11.22 5.66
CA ASP A 84 2.64 -12.02 5.34
C ASP A 84 2.04 -12.72 6.57
N GLU A 85 0.92 -13.40 6.34
CA GLU A 85 0.16 -14.18 7.33
C GLU A 85 1.00 -15.25 8.04
N ASN A 86 2.07 -15.71 7.38
CA ASN A 86 3.00 -16.72 7.88
C ASN A 86 4.21 -16.11 8.61
N ASN A 87 4.21 -14.80 8.89
CA ASN A 87 5.35 -14.07 9.46
C ASN A 87 6.62 -14.14 8.59
N VAL A 88 6.46 -14.28 7.28
CA VAL A 88 7.57 -14.24 6.32
C VAL A 88 7.75 -12.79 5.87
N GLU A 89 8.99 -12.29 5.92
CA GLU A 89 9.34 -10.94 5.48
C GLU A 89 9.56 -10.90 3.96
N HIS A 90 8.88 -9.98 3.30
CA HIS A 90 8.97 -9.76 1.86
C HIS A 90 9.42 -8.33 1.56
N PHE A 91 10.30 -8.21 0.55
CA PHE A 91 10.87 -6.96 0.06
C PHE A 91 10.66 -6.88 -1.46
N ASP A 92 9.43 -6.59 -1.89
CA ASP A 92 9.05 -6.67 -3.31
C ASP A 92 8.79 -5.31 -3.94
#